data_AF-A0A348PQU0-F1
#
_entry.id   AF-A0A348PQU0-F1
#
_cell.length_a   1.000
_cell.length_b   1.000
_cell.length_c   1.000
_cell.angle_alpha   90.00
_cell.angle_beta   90.00
_cell.angle_gamma   90.00
#
_symmetry.space_group_name_H-M   'P 1'
#
loop_
_entity.id
_entity.type
_entity.pdbx_description
1 polymer ?
#
loop_
_entity_poly.entity_id
_entity_poly.type
_entity_poly.pdbx_seq_one_letter_code
_entity_poly.pdbx_strand_id
1 'polypeptide(L)'
;YYNNEEKTAAAFTQNPLNPHYPETIYRTGDLAYWNEEGQVMFVSRKDNQVKHMGQRVELGEIEILMNAMDDIDASICFYDHDLAKIVSIYQGKEATDKYIYGNLRKKVSKFMFPNILIKLEDLPYNLNGKIDRAELKKRYQAGSYATDK
;
A
#
# COMPACT_ATOMS: atom_id res chain seq x y z
N TYR A 1 9.71 15.71 10.33
CA TYR A 1 9.73 15.80 8.85
C TYR A 1 10.10 17.21 8.44
N TYR A 2 10.91 17.39 7.40
CA TYR A 2 11.35 18.73 6.98
C TYR A 2 10.16 19.56 6.50
N ASN A 3 9.93 20.73 7.10
CA ASN A 3 8.83 21.66 6.80
C ASN A 3 7.43 21.03 6.73
N ASN A 4 7.16 19.99 7.51
CA ASN A 4 5.84 19.37 7.58
C ASN A 4 5.49 19.05 9.04
N GLU A 5 4.83 20.01 9.69
CA GLU A 5 4.44 19.94 11.10
C GLU A 5 3.37 18.88 11.34
N GLU A 6 2.35 18.81 10.48
CA GLU A 6 1.26 17.83 10.57
C GLU A 6 1.79 16.39 10.59
N LYS A 7 2.68 16.07 9.64
CA LYS A 7 3.30 14.75 9.55
C LYS A 7 4.21 14.47 10.75
N THR A 8 4.85 15.51 11.30
CA THR A 8 5.70 15.38 12.49
C THR A 8 4.86 15.08 13.73
N ALA A 9 3.79 15.82 13.97
CA ALA A 9 2.87 15.59 15.09
C ALA A 9 2.20 14.21 15.00
N ALA A 10 1.87 13.73 13.80
CA ALA A 10 1.27 12.42 13.60
C ALA A 10 2.23 11.25 13.89
N ALA A 11 3.53 11.43 13.68
CA ALA A 11 4.54 10.39 13.88
C ALA A 11 5.23 10.45 15.24
N PHE A 12 5.36 11.64 15.85
CA PHE A 12 5.98 11.87 17.14
C PHE A 12 4.91 12.26 18.15
N THR A 13 4.36 11.27 18.85
CA THR A 13 3.19 11.43 19.74
C THR A 13 3.58 11.31 21.20
N GLN A 14 2.74 11.79 22.12
CA GLN A 14 2.92 11.55 23.54
C GLN A 14 2.80 10.05 23.88
N ASN A 15 3.63 9.55 24.80
CA ASN A 15 3.51 8.19 25.30
C ASN A 15 2.14 7.97 26.00
N PRO A 16 1.25 7.11 25.47
CA PRO A 16 -0.06 6.88 26.09
C PRO A 16 0.02 6.11 27.41
N LEU A 17 1.16 5.46 27.69
CA LEU A 17 1.38 4.66 28.89
C LEU A 17 1.96 5.46 30.06
N ASN A 18 2.42 6.69 29.83
CA ASN A 18 2.98 7.55 30.87
C ASN A 18 2.60 9.03 30.64
N PRO A 19 1.51 9.52 31.27
CA PRO A 19 1.09 10.92 31.13
C PRO A 19 1.94 11.89 31.97
N HIS A 20 2.81 11.41 32.86
CA HIS A 20 3.52 12.24 33.84
C HIS A 20 4.94 12.62 33.44
N TYR A 21 5.49 12.04 32.37
CA TYR A 21 6.80 12.39 31.83
C TYR A 21 6.70 12.66 30.32
N PRO A 22 7.35 13.71 29.79
CA PRO A 22 7.42 13.92 28.36
C PRO A 22 8.38 12.90 27.75
N GLU A 23 7.85 11.75 27.33
CA GLU A 23 8.54 10.86 26.41
C GLU A 23 7.77 10.84 25.10
N THR A 24 8.18 11.71 24.19
CA THR A 24 7.70 11.66 22.81
C THR A 24 8.09 10.31 22.21
N ILE A 25 7.10 9.51 21.81
CA ILE A 25 7.30 8.23 21.15
C ILE A 25 7.20 8.39 19.62
N TYR A 26 8.00 7.60 18.89
CA TYR A 26 7.92 7.55 17.43
C TYR A 26 7.06 6.37 16.98
N ARG A 27 6.01 6.67 16.22
CA ARG A 27 5.12 5.67 15.66
C ARG A 27 5.73 5.09 14.38
N THR A 28 6.41 3.94 14.50
CA THR A 28 7.13 3.31 13.38
C THR A 28 6.24 2.84 12.23
N GLY A 29 4.97 2.54 12.55
CA GLY A 29 4.02 1.91 11.64
C GLY A 29 4.17 0.40 11.56
N ASP A 30 5.13 -0.21 12.27
CA ASP A 30 5.32 -1.67 12.29
C ASP A 30 4.34 -2.33 13.27
N LEU A 31 3.78 -3.47 12.87
CA LEU A 31 3.04 -4.39 13.72
C LEU A 31 4.00 -5.47 14.19
N ALA A 32 4.06 -5.67 15.50
CA ALA A 32 4.92 -6.65 16.15
C ALA A 32 4.24 -7.26 17.39
N TYR A 33 4.73 -8.40 17.85
CA TYR A 33 4.34 -9.02 19.12
C TYR A 33 5.58 -9.50 19.89
N TRP A 34 5.44 -9.74 21.19
CA TRP A 34 6.51 -10.33 22.01
C TRP A 34 6.41 -11.85 22.00
N ASN A 35 7.50 -12.57 21.75
CA ASN A 35 7.54 -14.03 21.93
C ASN A 35 7.79 -14.40 23.41
N GLU A 36 7.73 -15.70 23.72
CA GLU A 36 7.93 -16.22 25.09
C GLU A 36 9.35 -15.96 25.62
N GLU A 37 10.33 -15.75 24.74
CA GLU A 37 11.72 -15.41 25.07
C GLU A 37 11.92 -13.90 25.31
N GLY A 38 10.85 -13.09 25.22
CA GLY A 38 10.92 -11.64 25.42
C GLY A 38 11.55 -10.88 24.25
N GLN A 39 11.49 -11.42 23.03
CA GLN A 39 11.94 -10.77 21.81
C GLN A 39 10.76 -10.15 21.05
N VAL A 40 11.00 -9.02 20.38
CA VAL A 40 10.02 -8.38 19.50
C VAL A 40 10.03 -9.07 18.13
N MET A 41 8.96 -9.78 17.82
CA MET A 41 8.72 -10.44 16.53
C MET A 41 7.96 -9.50 15.60
N PHE A 42 8.58 -9.14 14.48
CA PHE A 42 7.95 -8.36 13.42
C PHE A 42 6.87 -9.19 12.70
N VAL A 43 5.71 -8.59 12.44
CA VAL A 43 4.59 -9.21 11.69
C VAL A 43 4.46 -8.58 10.32
N SER A 44 4.24 -7.27 10.28
CA SER A 44 3.94 -6.52 9.06
C SER A 44 4.05 -5.02 9.31
N ARG A 45 3.84 -4.20 8.28
CA ARG A 45 3.60 -2.75 8.45
C ARG A 45 2.10 -2.46 8.38
N LYS A 46 1.64 -1.56 9.24
CA LYS A 46 0.29 -0.97 9.19
C LYS A 46 0.13 -0.04 8.00
N ASP A 47 1.22 0.61 7.57
CA ASP A 47 1.26 1.36 6.33
C ASP A 47 1.72 0.45 5.16
N ASN A 48 1.32 0.79 3.94
CA ASN A 48 1.58 -0.03 2.75
C ASN A 48 3.02 0.16 2.22
N GLN A 49 4.01 0.30 3.10
CA GLN A 49 5.38 0.61 2.71
C GLN A 49 6.22 -0.65 2.54
N VAL A 50 6.96 -0.74 1.43
CA VAL A 50 7.72 -1.95 1.06
C VAL A 50 9.12 -1.62 0.56
N LYS A 51 10.02 -2.61 0.59
CA LYS A 51 11.31 -2.55 -0.10
C LYS A 51 11.17 -3.25 -1.45
N HIS A 52 11.26 -2.50 -2.54
CA HIS A 52 11.23 -3.03 -3.90
C HIS A 52 12.47 -2.57 -4.65
N MET A 53 13.18 -3.51 -5.28
CA MET A 53 14.46 -3.24 -5.97
C MET A 53 15.46 -2.44 -5.11
N GLY A 54 15.57 -2.77 -3.83
CA GLY A 54 16.46 -2.09 -2.87
C GLY A 54 16.00 -0.71 -2.41
N GLN A 55 14.86 -0.21 -2.91
CA GLN A 55 14.34 1.13 -2.61
C GLN A 55 13.08 1.05 -1.76
N ARG A 56 12.88 2.05 -0.90
CA ARG A 56 11.69 2.18 -0.06
C ARG A 56 10.57 2.79 -0.91
N VAL A 57 9.48 2.05 -1.10
CA VAL A 57 8.32 2.43 -1.92
C VAL A 57 7.09 2.57 -1.02
N GLU A 58 6.39 3.68 -1.15
CA GLU A 58 5.08 3.92 -0.53
C GLU A 58 3.98 3.48 -1.50
N LEU A 59 3.40 2.30 -1.32
CA LEU A 59 2.38 1.82 -2.27
C LEU A 59 1.11 2.69 -2.28
N GLY A 60 0.85 3.38 -1.17
CA GLY A 60 -0.24 4.35 -1.08
C GLY A 60 -0.06 5.53 -2.04
N GLU A 61 1.19 5.91 -2.36
CA GLU A 61 1.46 6.98 -3.34
C GLU A 61 1.05 6.54 -4.74
N ILE A 62 1.39 5.30 -5.12
CA ILE A 62 1.02 4.73 -6.42
C ILE A 62 -0.51 4.64 -6.54
N GLU A 63 -1.17 4.17 -5.48
CA GLU A 63 -2.63 4.06 -5.40
C GLU A 63 -3.32 5.42 -5.55
N ILE A 64 -2.83 6.46 -4.85
CA ILE A 64 -3.35 7.83 -4.99
C ILE A 64 -3.20 8.33 -6.42
N LEU A 65 -2.03 8.12 -7.04
CA LEU A 65 -1.78 8.57 -8.41
C LEU A 65 -2.65 7.84 -9.43
N MET A 66 -2.88 6.53 -9.25
CA MET A 66 -3.76 5.76 -10.12
C MET A 66 -5.23 6.17 -9.96
N ASN A 67 -5.70 6.38 -8.72
CA ASN A 67 -7.06 6.85 -8.43
C ASN A 67 -7.33 8.29 -8.89
N ALA A 68 -6.29 9.05 -9.24
CA ALA A 68 -6.41 10.40 -9.80
C ALA A 68 -6.43 10.42 -11.33
N MET A 69 -6.38 9.27 -12.00
CA MET A 69 -6.45 9.18 -13.47
C MET A 69 -7.90 9.09 -13.94
N ASP A 70 -8.27 9.84 -14.99
CA ASP A 70 -9.66 9.94 -15.46
C ASP A 70 -10.29 8.58 -15.85
N ASP A 71 -9.49 7.64 -16.35
CA ASP A 71 -9.97 6.32 -16.81
C ASP A 71 -9.93 5.23 -15.73
N ILE A 72 -9.56 5.58 -14.49
CA ILE A 72 -9.52 4.67 -13.34
C ILE A 72 -10.60 5.07 -12.33
N ASP A 73 -11.59 4.21 -12.14
CA ASP A 73 -12.65 4.44 -11.16
C ASP A 73 -12.15 4.16 -9.74
N ALA A 74 -11.37 3.09 -9.59
CA ALA A 74 -10.77 2.69 -8.33
C ALA A 74 -9.57 1.76 -8.55
N SER A 75 -8.58 1.85 -7.67
CA SER A 75 -7.39 1.01 -7.67
C SER A 75 -6.91 0.73 -6.26
N ILE A 76 -6.30 -0.44 -6.09
CA ILE A 76 -5.57 -0.81 -4.90
C ILE A 76 -4.17 -1.30 -5.26
N CYS A 77 -3.18 -0.90 -4.48
CA CYS A 77 -1.82 -1.40 -4.61
C CYS A 77 -1.43 -2.25 -3.40
N PHE A 78 -0.73 -3.36 -3.67
CA PHE A 78 -0.08 -4.17 -2.64
C PHE A 78 1.20 -4.81 -3.17
N TYR A 79 1.99 -5.37 -2.27
CA TYR A 79 3.21 -6.07 -2.62
C TYR A 79 3.01 -7.58 -2.49
N ASP A 80 3.37 -8.28 -3.55
CA ASP A 80 3.56 -9.72 -3.52
C ASP A 80 4.99 -10.00 -3.06
N HIS A 81 5.12 -10.52 -1.84
CA HIS A 81 6.41 -10.83 -1.24
C HIS A 81 7.06 -12.08 -1.83
N ASP A 82 6.28 -13.04 -2.33
CA ASP A 82 6.79 -14.27 -2.92
C ASP A 82 7.38 -13.99 -4.30
N LEU A 83 6.74 -13.11 -5.08
CA LEU A 83 7.23 -12.69 -6.39
C LEU A 83 8.17 -11.47 -6.33
N ALA A 84 8.29 -10.82 -5.18
CA ALA A 84 8.96 -9.53 -5.00
C ALA A 84 8.47 -8.46 -6.00
N LYS A 85 7.15 -8.36 -6.17
CA LYS A 85 6.49 -7.49 -7.18
C LYS A 85 5.44 -6.58 -6.57
N ILE A 86 5.33 -5.38 -7.11
CA ILE A 86 4.20 -4.48 -6.89
C ILE A 86 3.05 -4.94 -7.79
N VAL A 87 1.90 -5.16 -7.18
CA VAL A 87 0.65 -5.54 -7.85
C VAL A 87 -0.35 -4.41 -7.68
N SER A 88 -0.98 -4.00 -8.78
CA SER A 88 -2.11 -3.08 -8.74
C SER A 88 -3.32 -3.71 -9.41
N ILE A 89 -4.40 -3.80 -8.64
CA ILE A 89 -5.72 -4.22 -9.12
C ILE A 89 -6.56 -2.96 -9.29
N TYR A 90 -7.21 -2.79 -10.43
CA TYR A 90 -8.01 -1.60 -10.72
C TYR A 90 -9.31 -1.94 -11.46
N GLN A 91 -10.27 -1.04 -11.32
CA GLN A 91 -11.50 -0.95 -12.10
C GLN A 91 -11.45 0.37 -12.89
N GLY A 92 -11.92 0.34 -14.13
CA GLY A 92 -11.88 1.49 -15.02
C GLY A 92 -12.33 1.13 -16.43
N LYS A 93 -12.46 2.12 -17.30
CA LYS A 93 -13.00 1.92 -18.65
C LYS A 93 -11.92 1.57 -19.65
N GLU A 94 -11.19 2.57 -20.12
CA GLU A 94 -10.23 2.45 -21.24
C GLU A 94 -8.77 2.55 -20.79
N ALA A 95 -8.51 2.47 -19.48
CA ALA A 95 -7.16 2.53 -18.95
C ALA A 95 -6.32 1.33 -19.42
N THR A 96 -5.48 1.55 -20.43
CA THR A 96 -4.48 0.58 -20.87
C THR A 96 -3.22 0.65 -19.99
N ASP A 97 -2.42 -0.43 -19.96
CA ASP A 97 -1.10 -0.43 -19.32
C ASP A 97 -0.23 0.76 -19.79
N LYS A 98 -0.26 1.07 -21.09
CA LYS A 98 0.48 2.20 -21.68
C LYS A 98 0.00 3.54 -21.12
N TYR A 99 -1.31 3.71 -20.93
CA TYR A 99 -1.90 4.89 -20.31
C TYR A 99 -1.44 5.04 -18.85
N ILE A 100 -1.55 3.96 -18.05
CA ILE A 100 -1.19 3.95 -16.64
C ILE A 100 0.30 4.29 -16.47
N TYR A 101 1.19 3.56 -17.15
CA TYR A 101 2.63 3.82 -17.07
C TYR A 101 3.02 5.19 -17.62
N GLY A 102 2.32 5.68 -18.66
CA GLY A 102 2.52 7.02 -19.21
C GLY A 102 2.21 8.13 -18.20
N ASN A 103 1.18 7.96 -17.39
CA ASN A 103 0.82 8.91 -16.33
C ASN A 103 1.74 8.79 -15.10
N LEU A 104 2.06 7.57 -14.65
CA LEU A 104 2.99 7.35 -13.52
C LEU A 104 4.38 7.93 -13.82
N ARG A 105 4.89 7.78 -15.06
CA ARG A 105 6.21 8.29 -15.46
C ARG A 105 6.38 9.80 -15.29
N LYS A 106 5.28 10.56 -15.29
CA LYS A 106 5.31 12.02 -15.10
C LYS A 106 5.45 12.41 -13.63
N LYS A 107 5.25 11.48 -12.69
CA LYS A 107 5.09 11.76 -11.26
C LYS A 107 6.06 10.98 -10.38
N VAL A 108 6.38 9.74 -10.72
CA VAL A 108 7.21 8.85 -9.92
C VAL A 108 8.27 8.13 -10.76
N SER A 109 9.30 7.63 -10.09
CA SER A 109 10.37 6.86 -10.70
C SER A 109 9.91 5.48 -11.17
N LYS A 110 10.54 4.95 -12.22
CA LYS A 110 10.16 3.67 -12.85
C LYS A 110 10.13 2.47 -11.91
N PHE A 111 10.99 2.43 -10.87
CA PHE A 111 10.98 1.35 -9.90
C PHE A 111 9.71 1.32 -9.04
N MET A 112 8.93 2.41 -8.98
CA MET A 112 7.65 2.44 -8.28
C MET A 112 6.49 1.92 -9.13
N PHE A 113 6.73 1.55 -10.40
CA PHE A 113 5.64 1.12 -11.26
C PHE A 113 5.14 -0.26 -10.83
N PRO A 114 3.82 -0.50 -10.83
CA PRO A 114 3.28 -1.84 -10.68
C PRO A 114 3.93 -2.79 -11.70
N ASN A 115 4.43 -3.93 -11.24
CA ASN A 115 4.96 -4.96 -12.12
C ASN A 115 3.84 -5.81 -12.72
N ILE A 116 2.69 -5.86 -12.03
CA ILE A 116 1.50 -6.59 -12.42
C ILE A 116 0.31 -5.62 -12.33
N LEU A 117 -0.38 -5.46 -13.45
CA LEU A 117 -1.63 -4.73 -13.56
C LEU A 117 -2.77 -5.72 -13.81
N ILE A 118 -3.82 -5.65 -13.02
CA ILE A 118 -4.99 -6.51 -13.15
C ILE A 118 -6.22 -5.61 -13.22
N LYS A 119 -6.89 -5.62 -14.37
CA LYS A 119 -8.18 -4.97 -14.54
C LYS A 119 -9.29 -5.91 -14.09
N LEU A 120 -10.20 -5.42 -13.25
CA LEU A 120 -11.44 -6.12 -12.91
C LEU A 120 -12.63 -5.27 -13.37
N GLU A 121 -13.68 -5.94 -13.87
CA GLU A 121 -14.95 -5.27 -14.18
C GLU A 121 -15.64 -4.78 -12.90
N ASP A 122 -15.52 -5.54 -11.80
CA ASP A 122 -16.09 -5.19 -10.50
C ASP A 122 -15.10 -5.47 -9.36
N LEU A 123 -14.95 -4.49 -8.45
CA LEU A 123 -14.23 -4.69 -7.19
C LEU A 123 -15.17 -5.20 -6.10
N PRO A 124 -14.72 -6.13 -5.23
CA PRO A 124 -15.49 -6.51 -4.06
C PRO A 124 -15.49 -5.36 -3.04
N TYR A 125 -16.64 -5.08 -2.45
CA TYR A 125 -16.81 -4.10 -1.38
C TYR A 125 -17.32 -4.80 -0.12
N ASN A 126 -16.87 -4.34 1.04
CA ASN A 126 -17.34 -4.81 2.35
C ASN A 126 -18.68 -4.15 2.72
N LEU A 127 -19.27 -4.56 3.85
CA LEU A 127 -20.55 -4.06 4.36
C LEU A 127 -20.59 -2.54 4.59
N ASN A 128 -19.42 -1.88 4.70
CA ASN A 128 -19.30 -0.43 4.88
C ASN A 128 -19.08 0.30 3.54
N GLY A 129 -19.23 -0.38 2.40
CA GLY A 129 -19.03 0.19 1.07
C GLY A 129 -17.58 0.52 0.74
N LYS A 130 -16.60 -0.02 1.48
CA LYS A 130 -15.17 0.12 1.17
C LYS A 130 -14.68 -1.09 0.41
N ILE A 131 -13.72 -0.90 -0.49
CA ILE A 131 -13.07 -2.01 -1.22
C ILE A 131 -12.54 -3.05 -0.22
N ASP A 132 -12.92 -4.31 -0.43
CA ASP A 132 -12.46 -5.43 0.38
C ASP A 132 -11.06 -5.89 -0.09
N ARG A 133 -10.04 -5.24 0.48
CA ARG A 133 -8.63 -5.51 0.18
C ARG A 133 -8.22 -6.93 0.59
N ALA A 134 -8.85 -7.50 1.62
CA ALA A 134 -8.50 -8.84 2.11
C ALA A 134 -9.00 -9.89 1.11
N GLU A 135 -10.24 -9.76 0.65
CA GLU A 135 -10.81 -10.63 -0.38
C GLU A 135 -10.05 -10.50 -1.70
N LEU A 136 -9.69 -9.28 -2.11
CA LEU A 136 -8.87 -9.07 -3.31
C LEU A 136 -7.53 -9.80 -3.23
N LYS A 137 -6.79 -9.66 -2.12
CA LYS A 137 -5.51 -10.35 -1.93
C LYS A 137 -5.66 -11.87 -1.90
N LYS A 138 -6.71 -12.38 -1.24
CA LYS A 138 -7.00 -13.81 -1.17
C LYS A 138 -7.24 -14.41 -2.56
N ARG A 139 -8.08 -13.76 -3.38
CA ARG A 139 -8.34 -14.17 -4.77
C ARG A 139 -7.08 -14.12 -5.64
N TYR A 140 -6.24 -13.10 -5.45
CA TYR A 140 -4.95 -13.01 -6.14
C TYR A 140 -4.04 -14.19 -5.79
N GLN A 141 -3.88 -14.50 -4.49
CA GLN A 141 -3.07 -15.63 -4.02
C GLN A 141 -3.61 -16.99 -4.46
N ALA A 142 -4.93 -17.11 -4.61
CA ALA A 142 -5.58 -18.31 -5.14
C ALA A 142 -5.45 -18.44 -6.68
N GLY A 143 -4.77 -17.51 -7.36
CA GLY A 143 -4.65 -17.49 -8.81
C GLY A 143 -5.96 -17.18 -9.54
N SER A 144 -6.96 -16.63 -8.84
CA SER A 144 -8.30 -16.37 -9.40
C SER A 144 -8.32 -15.20 -10.38
N TYR A 145 -7.26 -14.41 -10.42
CA TYR A 145 -7.01 -13.42 -11.47
C TYR A 145 -5.98 -13.98 -12.44
N ALA A 146 -6.31 -15.11 -13.06
CA ALA A 146 -5.58 -15.53 -14.24
C ALA A 146 -5.73 -14.39 -15.26
N THR A 147 -4.65 -13.66 -15.47
CA THR A 147 -4.57 -12.76 -16.61
C THR A 147 -4.57 -13.67 -17.83
N ASP A 148 -5.72 -13.77 -18.50
CA ASP A 148 -5.75 -14.24 -19.88
C ASP A 148 -4.77 -13.33 -20.64
N LYS A 149 -3.60 -13.90 -20.94
CA LYS A 149 -2.63 -13.36 -21.89
C LYS A 149 -2.70 -14.18 -23.16
#